data_AF-A0A2G9TCW8-F1
#
_entry.id   AF-A0A2G9TCW8-F1
#
_cell.length_a   1.000
_cell.length_b   1.000
_cell.length_c   1.000
_cell.angle_alpha   90.00
_cell.angle_beta   90.00
_cell.angle_gamma   90.00
#
_symmetry.space_group_name_H-M   'P 1'
#
loop_
_entity.id
_entity.type
_entity.pdbx_description
1 polymer ?
#
loop_
_entity_poly.entity_id
_entity_poly.type
_entity_poly.pdbx_seq_one_letter_code
_entity_poly.pdbx_strand_id
1 'polypeptide(L)'
;TMLENYRRGRTVVPDIACNRHIKFDRLHRHAIDELEADLIATGHYASTSYGDFQEKRQSESSVRLLCGIDPLKDQTYFLSTLNQQQLKRALFPLGSFTKTEVRRIAREQGLHEIAEKPESMGICFVGKRKNFEDFIDQVCVFYDGRECLGGGEVQHVISTLEY
;
A
#
# COMPACT_ATOMS: atom_id res chain seq x y z
N THR A 1 -9.81 8.94 -9.04
CA THR A 1 -8.70 7.97 -9.24
C THR A 1 -7.35 8.63 -8.96
N MET A 2 -6.24 7.89 -8.95
CA MET A 2 -4.88 8.46 -8.86
C MET A 2 -4.65 9.49 -9.96
N LEU A 3 -4.92 9.11 -11.22
CA LEU A 3 -4.72 9.95 -12.40
C LEU A 3 -5.54 11.24 -12.36
N GLU A 4 -6.81 11.18 -11.97
CA GLU A 4 -7.65 12.38 -11.81
C GLU A 4 -7.09 13.38 -10.78
N ASN A 5 -6.47 12.88 -9.70
CA ASN A 5 -5.88 13.77 -8.70
C ASN A 5 -4.60 14.42 -9.25
N TYR A 6 -3.73 13.66 -9.91
CA TYR A 6 -2.55 14.23 -10.58
C TYR A 6 -2.93 15.26 -11.65
N ARG A 7 -3.96 14.98 -12.47
CA ARG A 7 -4.54 15.92 -13.45
C ARG A 7 -5.10 17.20 -12.82
N ARG A 8 -5.36 17.21 -11.52
CA ARG A 8 -5.84 18.37 -10.74
C ARG A 8 -4.73 19.01 -9.90
N GLY A 9 -3.47 18.64 -10.14
CA GLY A 9 -2.32 19.13 -9.37
C GLY A 9 -2.28 18.64 -7.92
N ARG A 10 -2.98 17.55 -7.59
CA ARG A 10 -3.01 16.97 -6.24
C ARG A 10 -2.06 15.79 -6.15
N THR A 11 -1.25 15.77 -5.08
CA THR A 11 -0.44 14.61 -4.72
C THR A 11 -1.26 13.60 -3.93
N VAL A 12 -1.18 12.33 -4.31
CA VAL A 12 -1.87 11.23 -3.62
C VAL A 12 -0.88 10.20 -3.10
N VAL A 13 -1.32 9.37 -2.16
CA VAL A 13 -0.60 8.19 -1.68
C VAL A 13 -1.33 6.93 -2.20
N PRO A 14 -0.94 6.37 -3.35
CA PRO A 14 -1.68 5.28 -3.99
C PRO A 14 -1.72 4.01 -3.14
N ASP A 15 -0.71 3.80 -2.28
CA ASP A 15 -0.62 2.61 -1.43
C ASP A 15 -1.77 2.52 -0.40
N ILE A 16 -2.32 3.65 0.06
CA ILE A 16 -3.51 3.68 0.92
C ILE A 16 -4.70 3.02 0.19
N ALA A 17 -4.91 3.41 -1.07
CA ALA A 17 -5.98 2.87 -1.89
C ALA A 17 -5.72 1.39 -2.27
N CYS A 18 -4.46 1.03 -2.54
CA CYS A 18 -4.07 -0.35 -2.83
C CYS A 18 -4.35 -1.28 -1.63
N ASN A 19 -3.97 -0.88 -0.41
CA ASN A 19 -4.28 -1.64 0.80
C ASN A 19 -5.79 -1.82 0.94
N ARG A 20 -6.57 -0.74 0.84
CA ARG A 20 -8.03 -0.80 0.99
C ARG A 20 -8.71 -1.68 -0.05
N HIS A 21 -8.38 -1.55 -1.34
CA HIS A 21 -9.16 -2.13 -2.43
C HIS A 21 -8.57 -3.43 -3.01
N ILE A 22 -7.26 -3.63 -2.88
CA ILE A 22 -6.59 -4.80 -3.44
C ILE A 22 -6.27 -5.78 -2.31
N LYS A 23 -5.39 -5.39 -1.39
CA LYS A 23 -4.86 -6.33 -0.38
C LYS A 23 -5.92 -6.77 0.64
N PHE A 24 -6.72 -5.84 1.16
CA PHE A 24 -7.68 -6.11 2.21
C PHE A 24 -9.12 -6.22 1.70
N ASP A 25 -9.33 -6.20 0.38
CA ASP A 25 -10.66 -6.36 -0.21
C ASP A 25 -10.67 -7.47 -1.24
N ARG A 26 -10.12 -7.27 -2.44
CA ARG A 26 -10.10 -8.32 -3.48
C ARG A 26 -9.36 -9.59 -3.04
N LEU A 27 -8.14 -9.45 -2.52
CA LEU A 27 -7.38 -10.58 -2.01
C LEU A 27 -8.08 -11.23 -0.81
N HIS A 28 -8.69 -10.43 0.06
CA HIS A 28 -9.44 -10.96 1.20
C HIS A 28 -10.66 -11.78 0.78
N ARG A 29 -11.47 -11.27 -0.14
CA ARG A 29 -12.62 -12.01 -0.65
C ARG A 29 -12.18 -13.31 -1.33
N HIS A 30 -11.17 -13.25 -2.20
CA HIS A 30 -10.65 -14.46 -2.84
C HIS A 30 -10.17 -15.51 -1.82
N ALA A 31 -9.35 -15.10 -0.86
CA ALA A 31 -8.84 -16.04 0.14
C ALA A 31 -9.93 -16.61 1.06
N ILE A 32 -10.97 -15.85 1.38
CA ILE A 32 -12.02 -16.30 2.31
C ILE A 32 -13.11 -17.08 1.57
N ASP A 33 -13.58 -16.54 0.46
CA ASP A 33 -14.75 -17.07 -0.26
C ASP A 33 -14.36 -18.22 -1.20
N GLU A 34 -13.12 -18.23 -1.73
CA GLU A 34 -12.67 -19.27 -2.68
C GLU A 34 -11.64 -20.24 -2.09
N LEU A 35 -10.79 -19.78 -1.16
CA LEU A 35 -9.77 -20.63 -0.52
C LEU A 35 -10.14 -21.06 0.91
N GLU A 36 -11.33 -20.67 1.38
CA GLU A 36 -11.88 -21.03 2.71
C GLU A 36 -10.95 -20.66 3.88
N ALA A 37 -10.13 -19.61 3.72
CA ALA A 37 -9.27 -19.13 4.80
C ALA A 37 -10.07 -18.35 5.84
N ASP A 38 -9.78 -18.57 7.13
CA ASP A 38 -10.40 -17.79 8.21
C ASP A 38 -9.86 -16.36 8.29
N LEU A 39 -8.54 -16.22 8.10
CA LEU A 39 -7.74 -15.02 8.36
C LEU A 39 -6.61 -14.89 7.36
N ILE A 40 -6.12 -13.65 7.17
CA ILE A 40 -5.06 -13.34 6.21
C ILE A 40 -3.94 -12.59 6.88
N ALA A 41 -2.74 -13.16 6.83
CA ALA A 41 -1.53 -12.55 7.35
C ALA A 41 -0.83 -11.72 6.28
N THR A 42 -0.36 -10.55 6.68
CA THR A 42 0.48 -9.69 5.84
C THR A 42 1.74 -9.28 6.58
N GLY A 43 2.83 -9.03 5.85
CA GLY A 43 4.08 -8.53 6.41
C GLY A 43 4.06 -7.04 6.76
N HIS A 44 2.90 -6.46 7.09
CA HIS A 44 2.85 -5.07 7.52
C HIS A 44 3.32 -4.93 8.97
N TYR A 45 4.10 -3.89 9.24
CA TYR A 45 4.49 -3.49 10.60
C TYR A 45 3.37 -2.65 11.21
N ALA A 46 2.39 -3.33 11.76
CA ALA A 46 1.24 -2.78 12.47
C ALA A 46 0.74 -3.84 13.46
N SER A 47 -0.15 -3.48 14.38
CA SER A 47 -0.80 -4.43 15.27
C SER A 47 -2.30 -4.17 15.36
N THR A 48 -3.03 -5.01 16.07
CA THR A 48 -4.45 -4.79 16.37
C THR A 48 -4.73 -4.94 17.85
N SER A 49 -5.87 -4.40 18.31
CA SER A 49 -6.35 -4.68 19.68
C SER A 49 -6.65 -6.16 19.93
N TYR A 50 -6.73 -7.00 18.90
CA TYR A 50 -6.85 -8.45 19.03
C TYR A 50 -5.50 -9.16 19.15
N GLY A 51 -4.38 -8.44 19.12
CA GLY A 51 -3.05 -9.03 19.05
C GLY A 51 -2.61 -9.29 17.60
N ASP A 52 -1.35 -9.68 17.46
CA ASP A 52 -0.68 -9.86 16.16
C ASP A 52 -1.19 -11.12 15.42
N PHE A 53 -1.66 -12.10 16.21
CA PHE A 53 -2.22 -13.37 15.75
C PHE A 53 -3.71 -13.53 16.12
N GLN A 54 -4.39 -12.42 16.46
CA GLN A 54 -5.77 -12.41 16.94
C GLN A 54 -6.03 -13.18 18.24
N GLU A 55 -5.00 -13.43 19.04
CA GLU A 55 -5.07 -14.19 20.30
C GLU A 55 -5.94 -13.53 21.39
N LYS A 56 -6.26 -12.23 21.26
CA LYS A 56 -7.14 -11.46 22.15
C LYS A 56 -8.51 -11.16 21.51
N ARG A 57 -8.87 -11.88 20.44
CA ARG A 57 -10.14 -11.68 19.73
C ARG A 57 -11.32 -11.94 20.67
N GLN A 58 -12.29 -11.04 20.61
CA GLN A 58 -13.57 -11.17 21.29
C GLN A 58 -14.68 -11.10 20.24
N SER A 59 -15.72 -11.93 20.36
CA SER A 59 -16.74 -12.16 19.32
C SER A 59 -17.46 -10.89 18.85
N GLU A 60 -17.63 -9.89 19.71
CA GLU A 60 -18.50 -8.74 19.44
C GLU A 60 -17.81 -7.37 19.47
N SER A 61 -16.53 -7.29 19.83
CA SER A 61 -15.87 -5.99 19.96
C SER A 61 -15.48 -5.39 18.60
N SER A 62 -15.30 -4.08 18.58
CA SER A 62 -14.60 -3.41 17.47
C SER A 62 -13.10 -3.66 17.60
N VAL A 63 -12.44 -3.83 16.45
CA VAL A 63 -10.99 -3.98 16.39
C VAL A 63 -10.37 -2.62 16.12
N ARG A 64 -9.33 -2.28 16.88
CA ARG A 64 -8.52 -1.08 16.66
C ARG A 64 -7.24 -1.44 15.94
N LEU A 65 -6.88 -0.64 14.94
CA LEU A 65 -5.53 -0.65 14.35
C LEU A 65 -4.58 0.05 15.33
N LEU A 66 -3.45 -0.58 15.62
CA LEU A 66 -2.43 -0.09 16.54
C LEU A 66 -1.10 0.02 15.80
N CYS A 67 -0.24 0.95 16.25
CA CYS A 67 1.11 1.08 15.71
C CYS A 67 1.94 -0.18 15.95
N GLY A 68 2.83 -0.50 15.03
CA GLY A 68 3.89 -1.48 15.24
C GLY A 68 4.92 -0.96 16.24
N ILE A 69 5.67 -1.87 16.86
CA ILE A 69 6.70 -1.50 17.86
C ILE A 69 7.89 -0.76 17.23
N ASP A 70 8.13 -0.94 15.94
CA ASP A 70 9.20 -0.28 15.19
C ASP A 70 8.69 1.05 14.59
N PRO A 71 8.99 2.20 15.19
CA PRO A 71 8.49 3.49 14.72
C PRO A 71 9.02 3.86 13.33
N LEU A 72 10.17 3.32 12.91
CA LEU A 72 10.73 3.59 11.59
C LEU A 72 10.08 2.75 10.49
N LYS A 73 9.39 1.67 10.89
CA LYS A 73 8.70 0.77 9.97
C LYS A 73 7.20 0.78 10.12
N ASP A 74 6.65 1.51 11.09
CA ASP A 74 5.20 1.60 11.29
C ASP A 74 4.47 1.92 9.98
N GLN A 75 3.51 1.07 9.65
CA GLN A 75 2.74 1.14 8.40
C GLN A 75 1.27 1.46 8.64
N THR A 76 0.88 1.86 9.85
CA THR A 76 -0.54 2.15 10.16
C THR A 76 -1.09 3.29 9.32
N TYR A 77 -0.26 4.27 8.94
CA TYR A 77 -0.63 5.33 8.01
C TYR A 77 -1.21 4.78 6.71
N PHE A 78 -0.56 3.78 6.11
CA PHE A 78 -1.00 3.14 4.87
C PHE A 78 -2.22 2.23 5.04
N LEU A 79 -2.54 1.85 6.27
CA LEU A 79 -3.67 1.00 6.66
C LEU A 79 -4.84 1.81 7.26
N SER A 80 -4.71 3.13 7.35
CA SER A 80 -5.67 4.02 8.03
C SER A 80 -7.10 4.00 7.47
N THR A 81 -7.29 3.52 6.25
CA THR A 81 -8.60 3.45 5.58
C THR A 81 -9.25 2.07 5.64
N LEU A 82 -8.63 1.10 6.34
CA LEU A 82 -9.22 -0.21 6.55
C LEU A 82 -10.46 -0.12 7.43
N ASN A 83 -11.52 -0.80 7.00
CA ASN A 83 -12.75 -0.89 7.77
C ASN A 83 -12.73 -2.06 8.77
N GLN A 84 -13.76 -2.14 9.61
CA GLN A 84 -13.87 -3.17 10.65
C GLN A 84 -13.90 -4.60 10.11
N GLN A 85 -14.59 -4.85 8.99
CA GLN A 85 -14.62 -6.20 8.39
C GLN A 85 -13.24 -6.63 7.91
N GLN A 86 -12.50 -5.70 7.31
CA GLN A 86 -11.14 -5.91 6.83
C GLN A 86 -10.18 -6.20 7.98
N LEU A 87 -10.18 -5.36 9.01
CA LEU A 87 -9.32 -5.51 10.18
C LEU A 87 -9.63 -6.79 10.98
N LYS A 88 -10.90 -7.17 11.13
CA LYS A 88 -11.29 -8.40 11.86
C LYS A 88 -10.79 -9.68 11.19
N ARG A 89 -10.42 -9.62 9.91
CA ARG A 89 -9.90 -10.74 9.12
C ARG A 89 -8.39 -10.66 8.86
N ALA A 90 -7.72 -9.64 9.38
CA ALA A 90 -6.30 -9.40 9.17
C ALA A 90 -5.43 -9.92 10.34
N LEU A 91 -4.25 -10.46 10.02
CA LEU A 91 -3.15 -10.70 10.95
C LEU A 91 -1.94 -9.84 10.56
N PHE A 92 -1.23 -9.33 11.56
CA PHE A 92 0.00 -8.57 11.40
C PHE A 92 1.12 -9.17 12.26
N PRO A 93 1.72 -10.31 11.84
CA PRO A 93 2.69 -11.04 12.64
C PRO A 93 3.97 -10.27 12.98
N LEU A 94 4.22 -9.15 12.28
CA LEU A 94 5.41 -8.32 12.48
C LEU A 94 5.17 -7.14 13.45
N GLY A 95 3.96 -6.99 13.99
CA GLY A 95 3.58 -5.86 14.84
C GLY A 95 4.47 -5.69 16.07
N SER A 96 4.87 -6.79 16.68
CA SER A 96 5.73 -6.84 17.88
C SER A 96 7.23 -6.98 17.58
N PHE A 97 7.66 -6.83 16.33
CA PHE A 97 9.07 -6.97 15.95
C PHE A 97 9.63 -5.73 15.26
N THR A 98 10.89 -5.44 15.55
CA THR A 98 11.70 -4.51 14.76
C THR A 98 12.18 -5.16 13.46
N LYS A 99 12.52 -4.33 12.46
CA LYS A 99 13.09 -4.84 11.21
C LYS A 99 14.32 -5.69 11.44
N THR A 100 15.17 -5.26 12.37
CA THR A 100 16.41 -5.94 12.72
C THR A 100 16.12 -7.33 13.29
N GLU A 101 15.13 -7.45 14.18
CA GLU A 101 14.70 -8.74 14.72
C GLU A 101 14.10 -9.64 13.65
N VAL A 102 13.25 -9.13 12.77
CA VAL A 102 12.68 -9.92 11.66
C VAL A 102 13.80 -10.46 10.75
N ARG A 103 14.82 -9.66 10.44
CA ARG A 103 15.99 -10.10 9.67
C ARG A 103 16.83 -11.13 10.42
N ARG A 104 17.00 -10.97 11.74
CA ARG A 104 17.69 -11.97 12.58
C ARG A 104 16.95 -13.30 12.56
N ILE A 105 15.64 -13.29 12.81
CA ILE A 105 14.78 -14.47 12.76
C ILE A 105 14.86 -15.14 11.38
N ALA A 106 14.79 -14.37 10.30
CA ALA A 106 14.93 -14.91 8.95
C ALA A 106 16.27 -15.64 8.75
N ARG A 107 17.39 -15.09 9.23
CA ARG A 107 18.70 -15.78 9.16
C ARG A 107 18.72 -17.06 10.00
N GLU A 108 18.17 -17.02 11.20
CA GLU A 108 18.10 -18.17 12.11
C GLU A 108 17.26 -19.32 11.55
N GLN A 109 16.24 -19.00 10.73
CA GLN A 109 15.42 -19.97 10.02
C GLN A 109 16.00 -20.39 8.65
N GLY A 110 17.24 -20.02 8.33
CA GLY A 110 17.89 -20.36 7.06
C GLY A 110 17.42 -19.55 5.85
N LEU A 111 16.60 -18.51 6.04
CA LEU A 111 16.09 -17.63 4.99
C LEU A 111 17.06 -16.46 4.70
N HIS A 112 18.33 -16.77 4.48
CA HIS A 112 19.40 -15.77 4.31
C HIS A 112 19.11 -14.80 3.15
N GLU A 113 18.67 -15.33 2.00
CA GLU A 113 18.34 -14.50 0.82
C GLU A 113 17.23 -13.48 1.13
N ILE A 114 16.23 -13.86 1.91
CA ILE A 114 15.13 -12.98 2.31
C ILE A 114 15.60 -11.94 3.33
N ALA A 115 16.47 -12.34 4.27
CA ALA A 115 17.03 -11.44 5.27
C ALA A 115 17.87 -10.31 4.64
N GLU A 116 18.59 -10.62 3.57
CA GLU A 116 19.47 -9.68 2.87
C GLU A 116 18.75 -8.88 1.78
N LYS A 117 17.61 -9.38 1.30
CA LYS A 117 16.82 -8.72 0.25
C LYS A 117 16.54 -7.25 0.59
N PRO A 118 16.86 -6.31 -0.32
CA PRO A 118 16.51 -4.91 -0.16
C PRO A 118 15.00 -4.71 -0.18
N GLU A 119 14.52 -3.81 0.67
CA GLU A 119 13.09 -3.52 0.81
C GLU A 119 12.50 -2.95 -0.48
N SER A 120 11.20 -3.19 -0.69
CA SER A 120 10.48 -2.58 -1.79
C SER A 120 10.34 -1.08 -1.56
N MET A 121 10.76 -0.30 -2.56
CA MET A 121 10.66 1.16 -2.59
C MET A 121 9.82 1.55 -3.81
N GLY A 122 9.07 2.65 -3.71
CA GLY A 122 8.15 3.11 -4.75
C GLY A 122 6.74 2.56 -4.61
N ILE A 123 5.86 2.95 -5.54
CA ILE A 123 4.43 2.60 -5.53
C ILE A 123 4.26 1.09 -5.76
N CYS A 124 3.41 0.45 -4.95
CA CYS A 124 3.25 -1.01 -4.89
C CYS A 124 3.10 -1.73 -6.24
N PHE A 125 2.53 -1.08 -7.26
CA PHE A 125 2.25 -1.67 -8.58
C PHE A 125 3.10 -1.09 -9.73
N VAL A 126 3.85 -0.01 -9.51
CA VAL A 126 4.66 0.63 -10.57
C VAL A 126 6.08 0.01 -10.65
N GLY A 127 6.48 -0.76 -9.63
CA GLY A 127 7.75 -1.48 -9.62
C GLY A 127 8.98 -0.58 -9.43
N LYS A 128 10.12 -1.18 -9.06
CA LYS A 128 11.36 -0.46 -8.70
C LYS A 128 12.13 0.17 -9.89
N ARG A 129 11.68 -0.05 -11.14
CA ARG A 129 12.54 0.10 -12.33
C ARG A 129 11.99 1.00 -13.45
N LYS A 130 10.85 1.67 -13.23
CA LYS A 130 10.39 2.71 -14.16
C LYS A 130 10.26 3.99 -13.37
N ASN A 131 10.90 5.06 -13.84
CA ASN A 131 10.81 6.34 -13.17
C ASN A 131 9.33 6.67 -13.02
N PHE A 132 8.92 7.07 -11.82
CA PHE A 132 7.56 7.48 -11.58
C PHE A 132 7.15 8.61 -12.56
N GLU A 133 8.13 9.44 -12.92
CA GLU A 133 8.07 10.44 -13.99
C GLU A 133 7.66 9.81 -15.33
N ASP A 134 8.42 8.83 -15.86
CA ASP A 134 8.07 8.13 -17.11
C ASP A 134 6.65 7.53 -17.08
N PHE A 135 6.23 7.00 -15.93
CA PHE A 135 4.88 6.48 -15.76
C PHE A 135 3.83 7.59 -15.87
N ILE A 136 4.07 8.73 -15.23
CA ILE A 136 3.16 9.88 -15.26
C ILE A 136 3.11 10.52 -16.65
N ASP A 137 4.24 10.64 -17.35
CA ASP A 137 4.30 11.20 -18.71
C ASP A 137 3.52 10.36 -19.73
N GLN A 138 3.40 9.05 -19.50
CA GLN A 138 2.59 8.16 -20.34
C GLN A 138 1.08 8.34 -20.15
N VAL A 139 0.64 8.92 -19.02
CA VAL A 139 -0.78 8.96 -18.61
C VAL A 139 -1.32 10.38 -18.42
N CYS A 140 -0.44 11.36 -18.35
CA CYS A 140 -0.70 12.79 -18.25
C CYS A 140 0.08 13.54 -19.33
N VAL A 141 -0.61 14.38 -20.12
CA VAL A 141 0.02 15.29 -21.07
C VAL A 141 0.31 16.62 -20.34
N PHE A 142 1.56 17.07 -20.40
CA PHE A 142 1.98 18.38 -19.91
C PHE A 142 2.11 19.35 -21.09
N TYR A 143 1.61 20.59 -20.93
CA TYR A 143 1.81 21.65 -21.93
C TYR A 143 2.86 22.64 -21.43
N ASP A 144 3.86 22.93 -22.28
CA ASP A 144 4.98 23.86 -22.05
C ASP A 144 5.72 23.67 -20.70
N GLY A 145 5.78 22.44 -20.20
CA GLY A 145 6.46 22.10 -18.94
C GLY A 145 5.90 22.77 -17.68
N ARG A 146 4.75 23.44 -17.75
CA ARG A 146 4.23 24.29 -16.67
C ARG A 146 2.81 23.99 -16.21
N GLU A 147 1.97 23.35 -17.03
CA GLU A 147 0.60 22.99 -16.61
C GLU A 147 0.14 21.62 -17.11
N CYS A 148 -0.54 20.88 -16.22
CA CYS A 148 -1.26 19.64 -16.55
C CYS A 148 -2.76 19.98 -16.65
N LEU A 149 -3.30 20.08 -17.88
CA LEU A 149 -4.72 20.29 -18.09
C LEU A 149 -5.43 18.92 -18.15
N GLY A 150 -6.22 18.64 -17.13
CA GLY A 150 -6.90 17.36 -16.97
C GLY A 150 -7.85 17.01 -18.13
N GLY A 151 -7.57 15.92 -18.83
CA GLY A 151 -8.57 14.98 -19.34
C GLY A 151 -9.49 15.41 -20.50
N GLY A 152 -9.14 16.41 -21.30
CA GLY A 152 -9.83 16.68 -22.58
C GLY A 152 -9.08 16.08 -23.77
N GLU A 153 -9.81 15.58 -24.78
CA GLU A 153 -9.24 15.40 -26.12
C GLU A 153 -8.67 16.73 -26.61
N VAL A 154 -7.43 16.72 -27.09
CA VAL A 154 -6.84 17.87 -27.79
C VAL A 154 -7.55 18.01 -29.13
N GLN A 155 -8.63 18.79 -29.18
CA GLN A 155 -9.37 19.01 -30.43
C GLN A 155 -8.72 20.07 -31.35
N HIS A 156 -7.80 20.88 -30.84
CA HIS A 156 -7.02 21.80 -31.67
C HIS A 156 -5.75 22.28 -30.96
N VAL A 157 -4.60 22.06 -31.60
CA VAL A 157 -3.39 22.83 -31.34
C VAL A 157 -3.42 24.00 -32.31
N ILE A 158 -3.77 25.19 -31.82
CA ILE A 158 -3.48 26.42 -32.56
C ILE A 158 -2.04 26.77 -32.19
N SER A 159 -1.13 26.39 -33.09
CA SER A 159 0.26 26.85 -33.23
C SER A 159 0.76 27.77 -32.10
N THR A 160 1.68 27.28 -31.29
CA THR A 160 2.69 28.16 -30.71
C THR A 160 3.76 28.43 -31.77
N LEU A 161 4.31 29.65 -31.73
CA LEU A 161 5.14 30.39 -32.70
C LEU A 161 4.27 31.30 -33.57
N GLU A 162 4.39 32.63 -33.50
CA GLU A 162 5.64 33.37 -33.72
C GLU A 162 5.82 34.64 -32.85
N TYR A 163 7.10 34.91 -32.55
CA TYR A 163 7.78 36.08 -31.93
C TYR A 163 7.57 36.39 -30.45
#